data_AF-A0A819XZ73-F1
#
_entry.id   AF-A0A819XZ73-F1
#
_cell.length_a   1.000
_cell.length_b   1.000
_cell.length_c   1.000
_cell.angle_alpha   90.00
_cell.angle_beta   90.00
_cell.angle_gamma   90.00
#
_symmetry.space_group_name_H-M   'P 1'
#
loop_
_entity.id
_entity.type
_entity.pdbx_description
1 polymer ?
#
loop_
_entity_poly.entity_id
_entity_poly.type
_entity_poly.pdbx_seq_one_letter_code
_entity_poly.pdbx_strand_id
1 'polypeptide(L)' 'MAQLQVTVVEAKNLTKKDTLSQNDPFVEIYLDNKHLKQKTKTKQNSKTPQWNQTFV' A
#
# COMPACT_ATOMS: atom_id res chain seq x y z
N MET A 1 -18.92 -14.75 -13.56
CA MET A 1 -17.52 -14.32 -13.79
C MET A 1 -16.87 -14.19 -12.43
N ALA A 2 -15.72 -14.81 -12.20
CA ALA A 2 -15.00 -14.68 -10.94
C ALA A 2 -14.14 -13.41 -10.99
N GLN A 3 -14.17 -12.61 -9.92
CA GLN A 3 -13.40 -11.37 -9.81
C GLN A 3 -12.60 -11.40 -8.51
N LEU A 4 -11.34 -10.95 -8.58
CA LEU A 4 -10.47 -10.86 -7.41
C LEU A 4 -10.60 -9.45 -6.82
N GLN A 5 -11.16 -9.35 -5.62
CA GLN A 5 -11.21 -8.10 -4.87
C GLN A 5 -10.11 -8.08 -3.81
N VAL A 6 -9.27 -7.05 -3.83
CA VAL A 6 -8.17 -6.86 -2.87
C VAL A 6 -8.42 -5.59 -2.07
N THR A 7 -8.49 -5.70 -0.74
CA THR A 7 -8.62 -4.54 0.15
C THR A 7 -7.33 -4.34 0.92
N VAL A 8 -6.68 -3.21 0.72
CA VAL A 8 -5.50 -2.78 1.50
C VAL A 8 -5.99 -1.97 2.69
N VAL A 9 -5.96 -2.59 3.87
CA VAL A 9 -6.43 -1.99 5.12
C VAL A 9 -5.35 -1.08 5.71
N GLU A 10 -4.27 -1.67 6.21
CA GLU A 10 -3.22 -0.97 6.93
C GLU A 10 -1.88 -1.72 6.88
N ALA A 11 -0.80 -1.00 7.21
CA ALA A 11 0.48 -1.61 7.59
C ALA A 11 0.85 -1.16 9.00
N LYS A 12 1.63 -1.97 9.72
CA LYS A 12 2.08 -1.69 11.09
C LYS A 12 3.57 -1.96 11.20
N ASN A 13 4.21 -1.26 12.14
CA ASN A 13 5.63 -1.44 12.48
C ASN A 13 6.58 -1.28 11.29
N LEU A 14 6.31 -0.31 10.41
CA LEU A 14 7.20 -0.03 9.28
C LEU A 14 8.59 0.43 9.77
N THR A 15 9.63 -0.25 9.29
CA THR A 15 11.02 0.08 9.60
C THR A 15 11.35 1.46 9.06
N LYS A 16 11.91 2.33 9.92
CA LYS A 16 12.46 3.60 9.46
C LYS A 16 13.69 3.32 8.60
N LYS A 17 13.73 3.89 7.41
CA LYS A 17 14.95 3.88 6.60
C LYS A 17 15.95 4.92 7.10
N ASP A 18 15.47 6.08 7.51
CA ASP A 18 16.28 7.19 8.03
C ASP A 18 15.89 7.54 9.47
N THR A 19 16.88 7.82 10.31
CA THR A 19 16.69 8.24 11.72
C THR A 19 16.00 9.60 11.82
N LEU A 20 16.28 10.50 10.88
CA LEU A 20 15.80 11.90 10.86
C LEU A 20 14.47 12.09 10.14
N SER A 21 14.02 11.12 9.34
CA SER A 21 12.77 11.22 8.56
C SER A 21 11.73 10.20 9.04
N GLN A 22 10.47 10.40 8.64
CA GLN A 22 9.42 9.38 8.73
C GLN A 22 9.15 8.87 7.31
N ASN A 23 8.68 7.63 7.20
CA ASN A 23 8.40 7.05 5.89
C ASN A 23 7.11 7.65 5.31
N ASP A 24 7.08 7.75 3.98
CA ASP A 24 5.87 8.05 3.20
C ASP A 24 5.36 6.78 2.50
N PRO A 25 4.77 5.81 3.24
CA PRO A 25 4.42 4.51 2.68
C PRO A 25 3.25 4.55 1.69
N PHE A 26 3.30 3.64 0.72
CA PHE A 26 2.22 3.27 -0.19
C PHE A 26 2.34 1.78 -0.55
N VAL A 27 1.28 1.19 -1.10
CA VAL A 27 1.24 -0.21 -1.55
C VAL A 27 0.98 -0.25 -3.04
N GLU A 28 1.76 -1.04 -3.77
CA GLU A 28 1.52 -1.39 -5.17
C GLU A 28 1.10 -2.85 -5.28
N ILE A 29 0.07 -3.11 -6.08
CA ILE A 29 -0.52 -4.41 -6.32
C ILE A 29 -0.32 -4.78 -7.79
N TYR A 30 0.06 -6.03 -8.00
CA TYR A 30 0.37 -6.62 -9.30
C TYR A 30 -0.38 -7.94 -9.43
N LEU A 31 -1.06 -8.16 -10.56
CA LEU A 31 -1.77 -9.42 -10.85
C LEU A 31 -1.24 -10.03 -12.14
N ASP A 32 -0.46 -11.11 -11.97
CA ASP A 32 0.38 -11.76 -12.99
C ASP A 32 1.32 -10.79 -13.73
N ASN A 33 2.21 -11.29 -14.59
CA ASN A 33 3.14 -10.48 -15.41
C ASN A 33 2.46 -9.47 -16.36
N LYS A 34 1.16 -9.21 -16.20
CA LYS A 34 0.39 -8.23 -16.94
C LYS A 34 0.42 -6.88 -16.25
N HIS A 35 0.42 -5.83 -17.07
CA HIS A 35 0.58 -4.42 -16.74
C HIS A 35 -0.48 -3.80 -15.80
N LEU A 36 -1.27 -4.59 -15.08
CA LEU A 36 -2.24 -4.11 -14.10
C LEU A 36 -1.52 -3.79 -12.78
N LYS A 37 -0.89 -2.61 -12.77
CA LYS A 37 -0.31 -1.99 -11.57
C LYS A 37 -1.35 -1.08 -10.94
N GLN A 38 -1.81 -1.41 -9.74
CA GLN A 38 -2.68 -0.53 -8.95
C GLN A 38 -1.91 -0.05 -7.72
N LYS A 39 -2.13 1.20 -7.30
CA LYS A 39 -1.44 1.77 -6.13
C LYS A 39 -2.40 2.44 -5.17
N THR A 40 -2.09 2.36 -3.88
CA THR A 40 -2.76 3.17 -2.87
C THR A 40 -2.27 4.61 -2.89
N LYS A 41 -2.99 5.51 -2.20
CA LYS A 41 -2.48 6.85 -1.92
C LYS A 41 -1.27 6.77 -0.99
N THR A 42 -0.25 7.59 -1.23
CA THR A 42 0.86 7.75 -0.30
C THR A 42 0.37 8.37 1.01
N LYS A 43 0.76 7.78 2.14
CA LYS A 43 0.50 8.32 3.47
C LYS A 43 1.78 9.00 3.95
N GLN A 44 1.68 10.27 4.31
CA GLN A 44 2.86 11.03 4.73
C GLN A 44 3.26 10.69 6.17
N ASN A 45 4.56 10.58 6.41
CA ASN A 45 5.19 10.49 7.74
C ASN A 45 4.57 9.46 8.70
N SER A 46 4.19 8.27 8.20
CA SER A 46 3.43 7.28 8.99
C SER A 46 4.14 5.92 9.11
N LYS A 47 4.23 5.41 10.35
CA LYS A 47 4.69 4.04 10.65
C LYS A 47 3.55 3.02 10.70
N THR A 48 2.32 3.51 10.78
CA THR A 48 1.08 2.73 10.87
C THR A 48 0.06 3.29 9.87
N PRO A 49 0.39 3.30 8.56
CA PRO A 49 -0.50 3.87 7.56
C PRO A 49 -1.78 3.02 7.44
N GLN A 50 -2.92 3.71 7.32
CA GLN A 50 -4.22 3.10 7.03
C GLN A 50 -4.73 3.65 5.70
N TRP A 51 -4.97 2.78 4.73
CA TRP A 51 -5.46 3.13 3.40
C TRP A 51 -6.95 2.85 3.25
N ASN A 52 -7.42 1.71 3.78
CA ASN A 52 -8.80 1.24 3.61
C ASN A 52 -9.26 1.35 2.14
N GLN A 53 -8.40 0.91 1.22
CA GLN A 53 -8.60 1.08 -0.22
C GLN A 53 -8.83 -0.28 -0.88
N THR A 54 -9.92 -0.38 -1.64
CA THR A 54 -10.32 -1.61 -2.35
C THR A 54 -10.02 -1.50 -3.84
N PHE A 55 -9.49 -2.58 -4.39
CA PHE A 55 -9.17 -2.77 -5.80
C PHE A 55 -9.91 -4.02 -6.30
N VAL A 56 -10.33 -4.00 -7.55
CA VAL A 56 -11.15 -5.04 -8.17
C VAL A 56 -10.68 -5.33 -9.59
#